data_AF-A0A259NVP9-F1
#
_entry.id   AF-A0A259NVP9-F1
#
_cell.length_a   1.000
_cell.length_b   1.000
_cell.length_c   1.000
_cell.angle_alpha   90.00
_cell.angle_beta   90.00
_cell.angle_gamma   90.00
#
_symmetry.space_group_name_H-M   'P 1'
#
loop_
_entity.id
_entity.type
_entity.pdbx_description
1 polymer ?
#
loop_
_entity_poly.entity_id
_entity_poly.type
_entity_poly.pdbx_seq_one_letter_code
_entity_poly.pdbx_strand_id
1 'polypeptide(L)' 'MTSGHVTRLIGERIENRERLEKLRVFIRTSEEFTKLPDNHKELLRTQLRLMSGLELVFVERLKLFGIHDE' A
#
# COMPACT_ATOMS: atom_id res chain seq x y z
N MET A 1 -9.45 -18.33 -17.81
CA MET A 1 -9.31 -18.57 -16.36
C MET A 1 -8.06 -17.85 -15.88
N THR A 2 -8.19 -16.88 -14.97
CA THR A 2 -7.01 -16.26 -14.34
C THR A 2 -6.29 -17.31 -13.50
N SER A 3 -4.97 -17.42 -13.68
CA SER A 3 -4.15 -18.34 -12.88
C SER A 3 -4.29 -18.02 -11.39
N GLY A 4 -4.31 -19.02 -10.50
CA GLY A 4 -4.45 -18.80 -9.06
C GLY A 4 -3.40 -17.83 -8.47
N HIS A 5 -2.26 -17.68 -9.12
CA HIS A 5 -1.25 -16.67 -8.79
C HIS A 5 -1.73 -15.24 -9.04
N VAL A 6 -2.46 -15.01 -10.14
CA VAL A 6 -3.00 -13.69 -10.49
C VAL A 6 -4.08 -13.29 -9.48
N THR A 7 -4.96 -14.21 -9.10
CA THR A 7 -5.97 -13.96 -8.06
C THR A 7 -5.34 -13.58 -6.73
N ARG A 8 -4.27 -14.29 -6.31
CA ARG A 8 -3.53 -13.96 -5.10
C ARG A 8 -2.90 -12.57 -5.18
N LEU A 9 -2.27 -12.25 -6.31
CA LEU A 9 -1.64 -10.95 -6.54
C LEU A 9 -2.65 -9.78 -6.44
N ILE A 10 -3.85 -9.97 -7.00
CA ILE A 10 -4.94 -8.99 -6.87
C ILE A 10 -5.36 -8.83 -5.40
N GLY A 11 -5.53 -9.93 -4.67
CA GLY A 11 -5.87 -9.90 -3.25
C GLY A 11 -4.83 -9.18 -2.40
N GLU A 12 -3.55 -9.53 -2.56
CA GLU A 12 -2.42 -8.89 -1.88
C GLU A 12 -2.37 -7.38 -2.17
N ARG A 13 -2.65 -6.99 -3.42
CA ARG A 13 -2.72 -5.59 -3.82
C ARG A 13 -3.86 -4.86 -3.14
N ILE A 14 -5.07 -5.44 -3.11
CA ILE A 14 -6.24 -4.84 -2.43
C ILE A 14 -5.92 -4.60 -0.95
N GLU A 15 -5.36 -5.60 -0.27
CA GLU A 15 -4.94 -5.46 1.13
C GLU A 15 -3.90 -4.35 1.32
N ASN A 16 -2.90 -4.28 0.44
CA ASN A 16 -1.89 -3.23 0.49
C ASN A 16 -2.51 -1.84 0.31
N ARG A 17 -3.41 -1.67 -0.67
CA ARG A 17 -4.11 -0.40 -0.95
C ARG A 17 -4.96 0.03 0.24
N GLU A 18 -5.71 -0.88 0.86
CA GLU A 18 -6.50 -0.57 2.06
C GLU A 18 -5.63 -0.11 3.24
N ARG A 19 -4.54 -0.84 3.51
CA ARG A 19 -3.61 -0.48 4.60
C ARG A 19 -2.88 0.83 4.30
N LEU A 20 -2.51 1.06 3.04
CA LEU A 20 -1.83 2.27 2.60
C LEU A 20 -2.72 3.50 2.82
N GLU A 21 -4.00 3.42 2.46
CA GLU A 21 -4.93 4.53 2.64
C GLU A 21 -5.20 4.81 4.12
N LYS A 22 -5.40 3.77 4.94
CA LYS A 22 -5.54 3.93 6.40
C LYS A 22 -4.33 4.63 7.02
N LEU A 23 -3.12 4.21 6.65
CA LEU A 23 -1.88 4.82 7.13
C LEU A 23 -1.72 6.26 6.65
N ARG A 24 -2.06 6.54 5.38
CA ARG A 24 -2.02 7.89 4.80
C ARG A 24 -2.95 8.83 5.55
N VAL A 25 -4.19 8.41 5.78
CA VAL A 25 -5.18 9.19 6.54
C VAL A 25 -4.67 9.44 7.95
N PHE A 26 -4.21 8.40 8.66
CA PHE A 26 -3.68 8.53 10.01
C PHE A 26 -2.55 9.56 10.10
N ILE A 27 -1.55 9.48 9.21
CA ILE A 27 -0.42 10.42 9.18
C ILE A 27 -0.87 11.86 8.88
N ARG A 28 -1.88 12.04 8.02
CA ARG A 28 -2.31 13.37 7.55
C ARG A 28 -3.27 14.06 8.51
N THR A 29 -4.19 13.32 9.13
CA THR A 29 -5.34 13.91 9.83
C THR A 29 -5.40 13.61 11.32
N SER A 30 -4.63 12.65 11.82
CA SER A 30 -4.72 12.27 13.23
C SER A 30 -3.89 13.19 14.12
N GLU A 31 -4.53 13.76 15.15
CA GLU A 31 -3.81 14.44 16.24
C GLU A 31 -2.93 13.47 17.03
N GLU A 32 -3.29 12.18 17.09
CA GLU A 32 -2.47 11.19 17.78
C GLU A 32 -1.11 11.00 17.08
N PHE A 33 -1.07 11.12 15.75
CA PHE A 33 0.18 11.07 15.00
C PHE A 33 1.13 12.21 15.40
N THR A 34 0.61 13.42 15.67
CA THR A 34 1.45 14.57 16.04
C THR A 34 2.04 14.43 17.44
N LYS A 35 1.37 13.69 18.33
CA LYS A 35 1.80 13.38 19.70
C LYS A 35 2.85 12.27 19.78
N LEU A 36 3.06 11.50 18.71
CA LEU A 36 4.04 10.42 18.70
C LEU A 36 5.49 10.94 18.81
N PRO A 37 6.40 10.16 19.40
CA PRO A 37 7.84 10.38 19.28
C PRO A 37 8.31 10.44 17.82
N ASP A 38 9.38 11.20 17.55
CA ASP A 38 9.84 11.44 16.17
C ASP A 38 10.30 10.17 15.45
N ASN A 39 10.94 9.24 16.16
CA ASN A 39 11.32 7.93 15.61
C ASN A 39 10.10 7.11 15.15
N HIS A 40 8.97 7.20 15.86
CA HIS A 40 7.74 6.51 15.48
C HIS A 40 7.08 7.19 14.27
N LYS A 41 7.11 8.53 14.21
CA LYS A 41 6.65 9.27 13.03
C LYS A 41 7.47 8.92 11.78
N GLU A 42 8.79 8.84 11.93
CA GLU A 42 9.70 8.44 10.85
C GLU A 42 9.44 7.00 10.39
N LEU A 43 9.23 6.07 11.33
CA LEU A 43 8.89 4.68 11.01
C LEU A 43 7.61 4.59 10.18
N LEU A 44 6.54 5.28 10.60
CA LEU A 44 5.26 5.28 9.89
C LEU A 44 5.35 5.94 8.51
N ARG A 45 6.13 7.03 8.37
CA ARG A 45 6.41 7.65 7.07
C ARG A 45 7.21 6.73 6.15
N THR A 46 8.18 6.00 6.71
CA THR A 46 8.96 5.00 5.97
C THR A 46 8.06 3.87 5.51
N GLN A 47 7.19 3.36 6.38
CA GLN A 47 6.20 2.35 6.03
C GLN A 47 5.28 2.84 4.90
N LEU A 48 4.77 4.08 4.97
CA LEU A 48 3.94 4.67 3.91
C LEU A 48 4.67 4.67 2.56
N ARG A 49 5.96 5.08 2.56
CA ARG A 49 6.79 5.12 1.36
C ARG A 49 7.00 3.72 0.77
N LEU A 50 7.34 2.74 1.59
CA LEU A 50 7.57 1.36 1.15
C LEU A 50 6.29 0.72 0.60
N MET A 51 5.16 0.90 1.26
CA MET A 51 3.86 0.40 0.80
C MET A 51 3.40 1.06 -0.50
N SER A 52 3.70 2.36 -0.69
CA SER A 52 3.45 3.04 -1.97
C SER A 52 4.31 2.47 -3.09
N GLY A 53 5.59 2.16 -2.80
CA GLY A 53 6.46 1.47 -3.76
C GLY A 53 5.97 0.05 -4.09
N LEU A 54 5.50 -0.69 -3.09
CA LEU A 54 4.91 -2.02 -3.27
C LEU A 54 3.63 -1.96 -4.13
N GLU A 55 2.79 -0.93 -3.97
CA GLU A 55 1.62 -0.72 -4.84
C GLU A 55 2.02 -0.60 -6.31
N LEU A 56 3.07 0.17 -6.61
CA LEU A 56 3.59 0.29 -7.98
C LEU A 56 4.08 -1.07 -8.51
N VAL A 57 4.77 -1.85 -7.68
CA VAL A 57 5.21 -3.19 -8.06
C VAL A 57 4.02 -4.11 -8.37
N PHE A 58 2.94 -4.05 -7.59
CA PHE A 58 1.73 -4.82 -7.89
C PHE A 58 1.12 -4.43 -9.24
N VAL A 59 1.01 -3.13 -9.51
CA VAL A 59 0.49 -2.60 -10.78
C VAL A 59 1.33 -3.10 -11.96
N GLU A 60 2.65 -2.96 -11.88
CA GLU A 60 3.55 -3.42 -12.95
C GLU A 60 3.48 -4.94 -13.14
N ARG A 61 3.37 -5.71 -12.06
CA ARG A 61 3.20 -7.17 -12.17
C ARG A 61 1.87 -7.56 -12.79
N LEU A 62 0.77 -6.86 -12.48
CA LEU A 62 -0.54 -7.13 -13.09
C LEU A 62 -0.57 -6.81 -14.59
N LYS A 63 0.11 -5.74 -15.02
CA LYS A 63 0.27 -5.41 -16.44
C LYS A 63 0.93 -6.54 -17.25
N LEU A 64 1.89 -7.26 -16.66
CA LEU A 64 2.52 -8.43 -17.31
C LEU A 64 1.52 -9.56 -17.62
N PHE A 65 0.37 -9.59 -16.94
CA PHE A 65 -0.72 -10.54 -17.18
C PHE A 65 -1.85 -9.95 -18.02
N GLY A 66 -1.66 -8.77 -18.63
CA GLY A 66 -2.69 -8.06 -19.41
C GLY A 66 -3.80 -7.47 -18.55
N ILE A 67 -3.58 -7.31 -17.25
CA ILE A 67 -4.52 -6.66 -16.33
C ILE A 67 -4.07 -5.22 -16.15
N HIS A 68 -4.89 -4.30 -16.63
CA HIS A 68 -4.67 -2.87 -16.50
C HIS A 68 -5.61 -2.32 -15.42
N ASP A 69 -5.08 -1.48 -14.53
CA ASP A 69 -5.93 -0.64 -13.70
C ASP A 69 -6.64 0.38 -14.59
N GLU A 70 -7.94 0.53 -14.38
CA GLU A 70 -8.69 1.73 -14.81
C GLU A 70 -8.32 2.94 -13.94
#